data_AF-X1T1E2-F1
#
_entry.id   AF-X1T1E2-F1
#
_cell.length_a   1.000
_cell.length_b   1.000
_cell.length_c   1.000
_cell.angle_alpha   90.00
_cell.angle_beta   90.00
_cell.angle_gamma   90.00
#
_symmetry.space_group_name_H-M   'P 1'
#
loop_
_entity.id
_entity.type
_entity.pdbx_description
1 polymer ?
#
loop_
_entity_poly.entity_id
_entity_poly.type
_entity_poly.pdbx_seq_one_letter_code
_entity_poly.pdbx_strand_id
1 'polypeptide(L)' 'MATKATGKAKYVSSVTDPLAVDKMTDKLSTYLGISVSESAGPIVNYKKFAAKADDYFEKLFKNQQAAYK' A
#
# COMPACT_ATOMS: atom_id res chain seq x y z
N MET A 1 15.23 -17.07 6.96
CA MET A 1 14.97 -17.11 5.50
C MET A 1 13.71 -16.34 5.19
N ALA A 2 13.66 -15.60 4.08
CA ALA A 2 12.43 -15.00 3.62
C ALA A 2 11.49 -16.10 3.12
N THR A 3 10.32 -16.23 3.74
CA THR A 3 9.23 -17.11 3.30
C THR A 3 8.06 -16.28 2.78
N LYS A 4 7.16 -16.91 2.01
CA LYS A 4 5.91 -16.26 1.57
C LYS A 4 5.15 -15.63 2.74
N ALA A 5 5.05 -16.33 3.87
CA ALA A 5 4.37 -15.85 5.07
C ALA A 5 5.04 -14.59 5.65
N THR A 6 6.38 -14.59 5.78
CA THR A 6 7.11 -13.40 6.28
C THR A 6 7.04 -12.22 5.30
N GLY A 7 7.03 -12.48 3.99
CA GLY A 7 6.86 -11.44 2.96
C GLY A 7 5.47 -10.84 2.99
N LYS A 8 4.44 -11.68 3.15
CA LYS A 8 3.04 -11.27 3.27
C LYS A 8 2.82 -10.38 4.48
N ALA A 9 3.28 -10.82 5.65
CA ALA A 9 3.16 -10.05 6.89
C ALA A 9 3.82 -8.67 6.76
N LYS A 10 5.03 -8.61 6.19
CA LYS A 10 5.74 -7.35 5.95
C LYS A 10 5.00 -6.44 4.98
N TYR A 11 4.49 -6.98 3.87
CA TYR A 11 3.72 -6.22 2.89
C TYR A 11 2.45 -5.63 3.50
N VAL A 12 1.61 -6.47 4.13
CA VAL A 12 0.36 -6.04 4.75
C VAL A 12 0.65 -4.96 5.79
N SER A 13 1.57 -5.21 6.72
CA SER A 13 1.97 -4.23 7.74
C SER A 13 2.41 -2.90 7.13
N SER A 14 3.19 -2.91 6.03
CA SER A 14 3.67 -1.67 5.41
C SER A 14 2.58 -0.87 4.69
N VAL A 15 1.56 -1.54 4.16
CA VAL A 15 0.48 -0.91 3.39
C VAL A 15 -0.66 -0.44 4.30
N THR A 16 -0.88 -1.12 5.43
CA THR A 16 -1.91 -0.74 6.41
C THR A 16 -1.40 0.18 7.50
N ASP A 17 -0.11 0.52 7.50
CA ASP A 17 0.50 1.43 8.49
C ASP A 17 -0.14 2.83 8.38
N PRO A 18 -0.64 3.41 9.48
CA PRO A 18 -1.09 4.81 9.50
C PRO A 18 -0.06 5.79 8.93
N LEU A 19 1.23 5.57 9.18
CA LEU A 19 2.32 6.39 8.64
C LEU A 19 2.39 6.36 7.11
N ALA A 20 1.84 5.33 6.46
CA ALA A 20 1.76 5.29 5.00
C ALA A 20 0.71 6.28 4.46
N VAL A 21 -0.40 6.45 5.18
CA VAL A 21 -1.42 7.46 4.87
C VAL A 21 -0.87 8.86 5.07
N ASP A 22 -0.18 9.10 6.18
CA ASP A 22 0.43 10.39 6.50
C ASP A 22 1.45 10.80 5.42
N LYS A 23 2.40 9.90 5.11
CA LYS A 23 3.43 10.16 4.09
C LYS A 23 2.85 10.43 2.71
N MET A 24 1.77 9.75 2.35
CA MET A 24 1.11 9.96 1.06
C MET A 24 0.37 11.31 1.04
N THR A 25 -0.27 11.69 2.15
CA THR A 25 -0.93 12.99 2.32
C THR A 25 0.08 14.13 2.26
N ASP A 26 1.22 14.00 2.94
CA ASP A 26 2.31 14.99 2.94
C ASP A 26 2.94 15.14 1.55
N LYS A 27 3.21 14.03 0.88
CA LYS A 27 3.77 14.05 -0.48
C LYS A 27 2.82 14.69 -1.48
N LEU A 28 1.53 14.34 -1.42
CA LEU A 28 0.52 14.97 -2.28
C LEU A 28 0.39 16.46 -1.98
N SER A 29 0.42 16.85 -0.71
CA SER A 29 0.38 18.26 -0.32
C SER A 29 1.58 19.03 -0.86
N THR A 30 2.76 18.44 -0.73
CA THR A 30 4.02 19.01 -1.24
C THR A 30 4.00 19.14 -2.77
N TYR A 31 3.56 18.10 -3.47
CA TYR A 31 3.52 18.07 -4.93
C TYR A 31 2.53 19.08 -5.52
N LEU A 32 1.36 19.21 -4.89
CA LEU A 32 0.30 20.10 -5.35
C LEU A 32 0.45 21.54 -4.84
N GLY A 33 1.32 21.78 -3.84
CA GLY A 33 1.50 23.08 -3.22
C GLY A 33 0.30 23.54 -2.37
N ILE A 34 -0.59 22.61 -1.99
CA ILE A 34 -1.80 22.87 -1.19
C ILE A 34 -1.91 21.84 -0.08
N SER A 35 -2.65 22.15 0.99
CA SER A 35 -2.95 21.15 2.01
C SER A 35 -3.94 20.12 1.45
N VAL A 36 -3.57 18.84 1.52
CA VAL A 36 -4.43 17.71 1.15
C VAL A 36 -4.95 17.09 2.43
N SER A 37 -6.26 16.88 2.51
CA SER A 37 -6.88 16.16 3.62
C SER A 37 -6.89 14.65 3.36
N GLU A 38 -6.99 13.86 4.43
CA GLU A 38 -7.20 12.41 4.31
C GLU A 38 -8.54 12.02 3.65
N SER A 39 -9.48 12.96 3.54
CA SER A 39 -10.74 12.78 2.82
C SER A 39 -10.60 12.97 1.31
N ALA A 40 -9.42 13.40 0.82
CA ALA A 40 -9.16 13.53 -0.60
C ALA A 40 -9.29 12.17 -1.30
N GLY A 41 -9.88 12.19 -2.49
CA GLY A 41 -10.15 10.99 -3.30
C GLY A 41 -8.96 10.02 -3.41
N PRO A 42 -7.73 10.50 -3.72
CA PRO A 42 -6.55 9.64 -3.78
C PRO A 42 -6.23 8.92 -2.47
N ILE A 43 -6.33 9.61 -1.34
CA ILE A 43 -6.06 9.05 -0.01
C ILE A 43 -7.11 8.02 0.38
N VAL A 44 -8.39 8.33 0.13
CA VAL A 44 -9.51 7.41 0.37
C VAL A 44 -9.38 6.15 -0.49
N ASN A 45 -8.99 6.29 -1.76
CA ASN A 45 -8.77 5.16 -2.66
C ASN A 45 -7.63 4.26 -2.17
N TYR A 46 -6.53 4.84 -1.69
CA TYR A 46 -5.46 4.07 -1.07
C TYR A 46 -5.93 3.33 0.18
N LYS A 47 -6.70 3.97 1.08
CA LYS A 47 -7.25 3.28 2.27
C LYS A 47 -8.13 2.09 1.90
N LYS A 48 -8.99 2.25 0.88
CA LYS A 48 -9.81 1.15 0.33
C LYS A 48 -8.96 0.02 -0.25
N PHE A 49 -7.84 0.36 -0.89
CA PHE A 49 -6.86 -0.62 -1.36
C PHE A 49 -6.15 -1.33 -0.19
N ALA A 50 -5.69 -0.57 0.80
CA ALA A 50 -4.98 -1.10 1.96
C ALA A 50 -5.82 -2.10 2.77
N ALA A 51 -7.13 -1.87 2.86
CA ALA A 51 -8.08 -2.82 3.45
C ALA A 51 -8.11 -4.19 2.74
N LYS A 52 -7.62 -4.27 1.49
CA LYS A 52 -7.53 -5.49 0.67
C LYS A 52 -6.09 -5.93 0.43
N ALA A 53 -5.13 -5.42 1.20
CA ALA A 53 -3.71 -5.70 1.02
C ALA A 53 -3.39 -7.21 1.06
N ASP A 54 -4.08 -7.96 1.92
CA ASP A 54 -3.89 -9.41 2.03
C ASP A 54 -4.14 -10.15 0.71
N ASP A 55 -5.33 -9.94 0.12
CA ASP A 55 -5.72 -10.51 -1.17
C ASP A 55 -4.83 -10.03 -2.32
N TYR A 56 -4.38 -8.77 -2.24
CA TYR A 56 -3.53 -8.18 -3.26
C TYR A 56 -2.12 -8.80 -3.26
N PHE A 57 -1.56 -9.09 -2.07
CA PHE A 57 -0.29 -9.78 -1.95
C PHE A 57 -0.32 -11.14 -2.67
N GLU A 58 -1.39 -11.91 -2.50
CA GLU A 58 -1.54 -13.21 -3.15
C GLU A 58 -1.51 -13.11 -4.69
N LYS A 59 -2.16 -12.07 -5.24
CA LYS A 59 -2.13 -11.80 -6.69
C LYS A 59 -0.74 -11.39 -7.16
N LEU A 60 -0.08 -10.48 -6.44
CA LEU A 60 1.27 -10.03 -6.76
C LEU A 60 2.28 -11.19 -6.70
N PHE A 61 2.18 -12.04 -5.69
CA PHE A 61 3.04 -13.20 -5.54
C PHE A 61 2.85 -14.22 -6.67
N LYS A 62 1.60 -14.50 -7.07
CA LYS A 62 1.32 -15.35 -8.23
C LYS A 62 1.89 -14.78 -9.53
N ASN A 63 1.73 -13.47 -9.75
CA ASN A 63 2.27 -12.79 -10.93
C ASN A 63 3.80 -12.82 -10.95
N GLN A 64 4.44 -12.61 -9.80
CA GLN A 64 5.89 -12.76 -9.65
C GLN A 64 6.33 -14.18 -10.02
N GLN A 65 5.68 -15.21 -9.47
CA GLN A 65 5.99 -16.60 -9.81
C GLN A 65 5.80 -16.91 -11.30
N ALA A 66 4.85 -16.27 -11.98
CA ALA A 66 4.65 -16.44 -13.42
C ALA A 66 5.73 -15.73 -14.25
N ALA A 67 6.20 -14.56 -13.81
CA ALA A 67 7.19 -13.76 -14.53
C ALA A 67 8.62 -14.29 -14.43
N TYR A 68 8.97 -14.98 -13.35
CA TYR A 68 10.31 -15.51 -13.08
C TYR A 68 10.39 -17.05 -13.24
N LYS A 69 9.50 -17.61 -14.05
CA LYS A 69 9.54 -19.02 -14.46
C LYS A 69 10.37 -19.23 -15.71
#